data_AF-A0A537IA55-F1
#
_entry.id   AF-A0A537IA55-F1
#
_cell.length_a   1.000
_cell.length_b   1.000
_cell.length_c   1.000
_cell.angle_alpha   90.00
_cell.angle_beta   90.00
_cell.angle_gamma   90.00
#
_symmetry.space_group_name_H-M   'P 1'
#
loop_
_entity.id
_entity.type
_entity.pdbx_description
1 polymer ?
#
loop_
_entity_poly.entity_id
_entity_poly.type
_entity_poly.pdbx_seq_one_letter_code
_entity_poly.pdbx_strand_id
1 'polypeptide(L)'
;MIGFLSKLFGGNKSDKDVKKIQPVVHQVTQHFASYASLSNDQLRNKTLEFRQRIQAHLAPTDETIASKNRQAEELPFNDLMGKDAIYQEVDKLKKDRDKKIEQVLEEILPEAFAVVKETARRFKENTEIISTATQLDRDLSVKKDYITIDGDKSIFKN
;
A
#
# COMPACT_ATOMS: atom_id res chain seq x y z
N MET A 1 -6.04 -8.61 -44.28
CA MET A 1 -6.07 -7.15 -44.46
C MET A 1 -6.90 -6.36 -43.43
N ILE A 2 -7.50 -7.01 -42.41
CA ILE A 2 -8.28 -6.32 -41.35
C ILE A 2 -7.39 -5.70 -40.25
N GLY A 3 -6.16 -6.20 -40.07
CA GLY A 3 -5.20 -5.69 -39.06
C GLY A 3 -4.51 -4.37 -39.42
N PHE A 4 -4.68 -3.86 -40.65
CA PHE A 4 -4.07 -2.59 -41.09
C PHE A 4 -4.97 -1.38 -40.76
N LEU A 5 -6.29 -1.56 -40.81
CA LEU A 5 -7.26 -0.51 -40.46
C LEU A 5 -7.40 -0.32 -38.94
N SER A 6 -7.25 -1.37 -38.13
CA SER A 6 -7.27 -1.26 -36.66
C SER A 6 -6.06 -0.50 -36.08
N LYS A 7 -4.91 -0.53 -36.77
CA LYS A 7 -3.73 0.29 -36.44
C LYS A 7 -3.92 1.77 -36.80
N LEU A 8 -4.70 2.07 -37.85
CA LEU A 8 -5.00 3.43 -38.29
C LEU A 8 -6.02 4.15 -37.37
N PHE A 9 -6.89 3.40 -36.68
CA PHE A 9 -7.92 3.91 -35.76
C PHE A 9 -7.60 3.68 -34.26
N GLY A 10 -6.30 3.61 -33.91
CA GLY A 10 -5.85 3.73 -32.52
C GLY A 10 -5.36 2.45 -31.83
N GLY A 11 -5.13 1.35 -32.54
CA GLY A 11 -4.60 0.11 -31.95
C GLY A 11 -5.65 -0.72 -31.21
N ASN A 12 -5.33 -1.98 -30.93
CA ASN A 12 -6.25 -2.86 -30.21
C ASN A 12 -6.34 -2.43 -28.72
N LYS A 13 -7.41 -2.82 -28.01
CA LYS A 13 -7.61 -2.45 -26.58
C LYS A 13 -6.42 -2.84 -25.70
N SER A 14 -5.82 -4.00 -25.97
CA SER A 14 -4.65 -4.49 -25.25
C SER A 14 -3.46 -3.52 -25.37
N ASP A 15 -3.13 -3.07 -26.58
CA ASP A 15 -2.02 -2.15 -26.83
C ASP A 15 -2.24 -0.81 -26.10
N LYS A 16 -3.49 -0.33 -26.05
CA LYS A 16 -3.84 0.89 -25.31
C LYS A 16 -3.66 0.71 -23.81
N ASP A 17 -4.09 -0.42 -23.25
CA ASP A 17 -4.01 -0.66 -21.82
C ASP A 17 -2.55 -0.91 -21.37
N VAL A 18 -1.72 -1.58 -22.20
CA VAL A 18 -0.27 -1.70 -21.99
C VAL A 18 0.40 -0.32 -21.96
N LYS A 19 0.06 0.56 -22.91
CA LYS A 19 0.63 1.92 -22.95
C LYS A 19 0.29 2.73 -21.69
N LYS A 20 -0.89 2.53 -21.09
CA LYS A 20 -1.29 3.22 -19.85
C LYS A 20 -0.46 2.78 -18.64
N ILE A 21 -0.12 1.50 -18.54
CA ILE A 21 0.64 0.96 -17.40
C ILE A 21 2.17 1.09 -17.57
N GLN A 22 2.64 1.31 -18.81
CA GLN A 22 4.08 1.39 -19.10
C GLN A 22 4.86 2.41 -18.24
N PRO A 23 4.34 3.63 -17.96
CA PRO A 23 5.01 4.58 -17.07
C PRO A 23 5.20 4.01 -15.65
N VAL A 24 4.17 3.37 -15.11
CA VAL A 24 4.21 2.74 -13.78
C VAL A 24 5.24 1.60 -13.77
N VAL A 25 5.28 0.77 -14.80
CA VAL A 25 6.29 -0.30 -14.95
C VAL A 25 7.71 0.27 -14.96
N HIS A 26 7.92 1.42 -15.60
CA HIS A 26 9.21 2.09 -15.60
C HIS A 26 9.60 2.56 -14.19
N GLN A 27 8.68 3.21 -13.47
CA GLN A 27 8.91 3.63 -12.07
C GLN A 27 9.21 2.43 -11.15
N VAL A 28 8.45 1.33 -11.27
CA VAL A 28 8.72 0.08 -10.55
C VAL A 28 10.13 -0.42 -10.84
N THR A 29 10.57 -0.37 -12.10
CA THR A 29 11.91 -0.84 -12.49
C THR A 29 13.01 0.04 -11.90
N GLN A 30 12.81 1.36 -11.83
CA GLN A 30 13.74 2.29 -11.20
C GLN A 30 13.87 2.03 -9.68
N HIS A 31 12.74 1.89 -8.97
CA HIS A 31 12.75 1.54 -7.54
C HIS A 31 13.35 0.16 -7.29
N PHE A 32 13.05 -0.83 -8.13
CA PHE A 32 13.60 -2.17 -8.01
C PHE A 32 15.14 -2.14 -8.12
N ALA A 33 15.68 -1.40 -9.09
CA ALA A 33 17.13 -1.24 -9.23
C ALA A 33 17.76 -0.58 -8.00
N SER A 34 17.11 0.43 -7.41
CA SER A 34 17.63 1.07 -6.20
C SER A 34 17.49 0.20 -4.95
N TYR A 35 16.52 -0.73 -4.90
CA TYR A 35 16.29 -1.61 -3.76
C TYR A 35 17.25 -2.80 -3.69
N ALA A 36 17.96 -3.11 -4.78
CA ALA A 36 18.97 -4.16 -4.80
C ALA A 36 20.09 -3.94 -3.77
N SER A 37 20.36 -2.70 -3.36
CA SER A 37 21.38 -2.35 -2.36
C SER A 37 20.87 -2.36 -0.91
N LEU A 38 19.57 -2.53 -0.67
CA LEU A 38 18.99 -2.54 0.67
C LEU A 38 19.29 -3.86 1.40
N SER A 39 19.50 -3.81 2.71
CA SER A 39 19.48 -5.01 3.55
C SER A 39 18.07 -5.63 3.61
N ASN A 40 17.94 -6.86 4.12
CA ASN A 40 16.62 -7.47 4.32
C ASN A 40 15.78 -6.67 5.31
N ASP A 41 16.38 -6.14 6.37
CA ASP A 41 15.70 -5.27 7.34
C ASP A 41 15.23 -3.96 6.70
N GLN A 42 16.08 -3.31 5.91
CA GLN A 42 15.72 -2.08 5.21
C GLN A 42 14.57 -2.31 4.21
N LEU A 43 14.61 -3.43 3.47
CA LEU A 43 13.54 -3.79 2.55
C LEU A 43 12.23 -4.08 3.30
N ARG A 44 12.27 -4.78 4.44
CA ARG A 44 11.10 -4.99 5.31
C ARG A 44 10.56 -3.68 5.89
N ASN A 45 11.45 -2.75 6.26
CA ASN A 45 11.07 -1.45 6.81
C ASN A 45 10.24 -0.60 5.85
N LYS A 46 10.37 -0.81 4.52
CA LYS A 46 9.52 -0.14 3.53
C LYS A 46 8.03 -0.32 3.80
N THR A 47 7.60 -1.48 4.31
CA THR A 47 6.19 -1.68 4.70
C THR A 47 5.76 -0.73 5.81
N LEU A 48 6.62 -0.45 6.78
CA LEU A 48 6.33 0.51 7.86
C LEU A 48 6.29 1.94 7.32
N GLU A 49 7.25 2.31 6.47
CA GLU A 49 7.29 3.62 5.80
C GLU A 49 6.01 3.87 4.99
N PHE A 50 5.51 2.88 4.24
CA PHE A 50 4.27 3.01 3.48
C PHE A 50 3.05 3.21 4.39
N ARG A 51 2.94 2.45 5.48
CA ARG A 51 1.84 2.62 6.45
C ARG A 51 1.86 4.01 7.08
N GLN A 52 3.03 4.52 7.43
CA GLN A 52 3.21 5.86 7.98
C GLN A 52 2.81 6.94 6.96
N ARG A 53 3.21 6.81 5.70
CA ARG A 53 2.82 7.74 4.63
C ARG A 53 1.31 7.76 4.42
N ILE A 54 0.66 6.60 4.39
CA ILE A 54 -0.80 6.50 4.27
C ILE A 54 -1.46 7.19 5.48
N GLN A 55 -1.01 6.89 6.70
CA GLN A 55 -1.57 7.50 7.91
C GLN A 55 -1.40 9.03 7.90
N ALA A 56 -0.21 9.52 7.56
CA ALA A 56 0.08 10.95 7.50
C ALA A 56 -0.78 11.66 6.44
N HIS A 57 -0.99 11.03 5.29
CA HIS A 57 -1.84 11.57 4.22
C HIS A 57 -3.31 11.69 4.65
N LEU A 58 -3.80 10.75 5.47
CA LEU A 58 -5.19 10.71 5.93
C LEU A 58 -5.46 11.52 7.21
N ALA A 59 -4.42 11.81 8.00
CA ALA A 59 -4.54 12.46 9.31
C ALA A 59 -5.42 13.73 9.30
N PRO A 60 -5.28 14.68 8.35
CA PRO A 60 -6.12 15.88 8.35
C PRO A 60 -7.63 15.58 8.18
N THR A 61 -7.98 14.59 7.35
CA THR A 61 -9.37 14.18 7.18
C THR A 61 -9.89 13.45 8.42
N ASP A 62 -9.05 12.60 9.01
CA ASP A 62 -9.39 11.81 10.21
C ASP A 62 -9.63 12.73 11.42
N GLU A 63 -8.80 13.75 11.59
CA GLU A 63 -8.97 14.78 12.60
C GLU A 63 -10.27 15.58 12.40
N THR A 64 -10.62 15.90 11.15
CA THR A 64 -11.86 16.61 10.84
C THR A 64 -13.09 15.75 11.15
N ILE A 65 -13.06 14.46 10.78
CA ILE A 65 -14.13 13.50 11.10
C ILE A 65 -14.28 13.37 12.61
N ALA A 66 -13.18 13.20 13.34
CA ALA A 66 -13.20 13.08 14.81
C ALA A 66 -13.74 14.36 15.48
N SER A 67 -13.34 15.53 14.98
CA SER A 67 -13.85 16.83 15.46
C SER A 67 -15.37 16.95 15.26
N LYS A 68 -15.88 16.60 14.07
CA LYS A 68 -17.32 16.65 13.79
C LYS A 68 -18.12 15.65 14.61
N ASN A 69 -17.63 14.42 14.78
CA ASN A 69 -18.31 13.45 15.64
C ASN A 69 -18.43 13.96 17.09
N ARG A 70 -17.38 14.57 17.64
CA ARG A 70 -17.44 15.21 18.96
C ARG A 70 -18.47 16.34 19.01
N GLN A 71 -18.53 17.20 17.98
CA GLN A 71 -19.55 18.25 17.90
C GLN A 71 -20.98 17.66 17.91
N ALA A 72 -21.23 16.55 17.21
CA ALA A 72 -22.53 15.88 17.24
C ALA A 72 -22.87 15.26 18.62
N GLU A 73 -21.86 14.76 19.33
CA GLU A 73 -22.02 14.21 20.69
C GLU A 73 -22.32 15.30 21.72
N GLU A 74 -21.72 16.48 21.58
CA GLU A 74 -21.92 17.65 22.44
C GLU A 74 -23.28 18.34 22.25
N LEU A 75 -23.94 18.14 21.10
CA LEU A 75 -25.27 18.70 20.86
C LEU A 75 -26.33 18.10 21.81
N PRO A 76 -27.30 18.91 22.28
CA PRO A 76 -28.40 18.46 23.10
C PRO A 76 -29.13 17.25 22.51
N PHE A 77 -29.60 16.33 23.36
CA PHE A 77 -30.28 15.11 22.89
C PHE A 77 -31.52 15.39 22.02
N ASN A 78 -32.19 16.53 22.24
CA ASN A 78 -33.36 16.94 21.48
C ASN A 78 -33.01 17.66 20.16
N ASP A 79 -31.75 17.99 19.90
CA ASP A 79 -31.30 18.58 18.64
C ASP A 79 -30.97 17.50 17.61
N LEU A 80 -32.02 16.81 17.15
CA LEU A 80 -31.89 15.73 16.16
C LEU A 80 -31.50 16.26 14.78
N MET A 81 -31.95 17.47 14.42
CA MET A 81 -31.65 18.08 13.11
C MET A 81 -30.18 18.50 13.01
N GLY A 82 -29.61 19.10 14.06
CA GLY A 82 -28.20 19.46 14.11
C GLY A 82 -27.29 18.23 14.03
N LYS A 83 -27.65 17.16 14.76
CA LYS A 83 -26.91 15.89 14.70
C LYS A 83 -26.96 15.26 13.31
N ASP A 84 -28.14 15.21 12.69
CA ASP A 84 -28.29 14.67 11.33
C ASP A 84 -27.42 15.44 10.32
N ALA A 85 -27.44 16.77 10.36
CA ALA A 85 -26.61 17.60 9.48
C ALA A 85 -25.11 17.30 9.64
N ILE A 86 -24.61 17.17 10.87
CA ILE A 86 -23.21 16.83 11.13
C ILE A 86 -22.87 15.44 10.61
N TYR A 87 -23.74 14.43 10.83
CA TYR A 87 -23.49 13.08 10.33
C TYR A 87 -23.49 13.01 8.81
N GLN A 88 -24.34 13.77 8.12
CA GLN A 88 -24.29 13.89 6.66
C GLN A 88 -22.95 14.48 6.18
N GLU A 89 -22.37 15.43 6.90
CA GLU A 89 -21.03 15.96 6.59
C GLU A 89 -19.93 14.93 6.87
N VAL A 90 -20.01 14.19 7.97
CA VAL A 90 -19.08 13.09 8.28
C VAL A 90 -19.11 12.03 7.18
N ASP A 91 -20.28 11.68 6.65
CA ASP A 91 -20.39 10.70 5.56
C ASP A 91 -19.79 11.22 4.25
N LYS A 92 -19.88 12.51 3.96
CA LYS A 92 -19.15 13.13 2.84
C LYS A 92 -17.65 13.05 3.05
N LEU A 93 -17.16 13.39 4.25
CA LEU A 93 -15.74 13.31 4.59
C LEU A 93 -15.18 11.88 4.51
N LYS A 94 -15.96 10.86 4.90
CA LYS A 94 -15.56 9.46 4.72
C LYS A 94 -15.39 9.09 3.25
N LYS A 95 -16.29 9.52 2.38
CA LYS A 95 -16.14 9.32 0.92
C LYS A 95 -14.91 10.04 0.36
N ASP A 96 -14.61 11.24 0.86
CA ASP A 96 -13.41 11.96 0.46
C ASP A 96 -12.14 11.33 1.02
N ARG A 97 -12.21 10.73 2.22
CA ARG A 97 -11.14 9.91 2.79
C ARG A 97 -10.82 8.74 1.88
N ASP A 98 -11.83 8.03 1.35
CA ASP A 98 -11.60 6.90 0.43
C ASP A 98 -10.88 7.32 -0.85
N LYS A 99 -11.22 8.48 -1.42
CA LYS A 99 -10.49 9.04 -2.57
C LYS A 99 -9.04 9.38 -2.22
N LYS A 100 -8.79 9.92 -1.03
CA LYS A 100 -7.43 10.20 -0.56
C LYS A 100 -6.63 8.92 -0.31
N ILE A 101 -7.28 7.84 0.14
CA ILE A 101 -6.67 6.51 0.21
C ILE A 101 -6.22 6.07 -1.17
N GLU A 102 -7.09 6.16 -2.18
CA GLU A 102 -6.74 5.80 -3.56
C GLU A 102 -5.54 6.62 -4.07
N GLN A 103 -5.56 7.93 -3.87
CA GLN A 103 -4.45 8.82 -4.25
C GLN A 103 -3.11 8.40 -3.64
N VAL A 104 -3.04 8.22 -2.33
CA VAL A 104 -1.77 7.85 -1.68
C VAL A 104 -1.34 6.42 -2.04
N LEU A 105 -2.29 5.51 -2.30
CA LEU A 105 -1.98 4.17 -2.78
C LEU A 105 -1.41 4.20 -4.20
N GLU A 106 -1.95 5.02 -5.10
CA GLU A 106 -1.41 5.21 -6.45
C GLU A 106 0.02 5.79 -6.41
N GLU A 107 0.29 6.74 -5.52
CA GLU A 107 1.64 7.29 -5.30
C GLU A 107 2.63 6.22 -4.80
N ILE A 108 2.20 5.36 -3.86
CA ILE A 108 3.04 4.31 -3.26
C ILE A 108 3.18 3.08 -4.19
N LEU A 109 2.25 2.87 -5.11
CA LEU A 109 2.14 1.66 -5.92
C LEU A 109 3.47 1.25 -6.58
N PRO A 110 4.22 2.13 -7.28
CA PRO A 110 5.46 1.73 -7.91
C PRO A 110 6.53 1.22 -6.92
N GLU A 111 6.64 1.88 -5.77
CA GLU A 111 7.56 1.51 -4.70
C GLU A 111 7.16 0.17 -4.06
N ALA A 112 5.88 -0.01 -3.75
CA ALA A 112 5.38 -1.24 -3.15
C ALA A 112 5.57 -2.45 -4.08
N PHE A 113 5.30 -2.30 -5.38
CA PHE A 113 5.56 -3.35 -6.36
C PHE A 113 7.05 -3.67 -6.51
N ALA A 114 7.93 -2.66 -6.40
CA ALA A 114 9.37 -2.87 -6.39
C ALA A 114 9.82 -3.67 -5.14
N VAL A 115 9.24 -3.43 -3.97
CA VAL A 115 9.51 -4.24 -2.76
C VAL A 115 9.14 -5.70 -2.97
N VAL A 116 7.95 -5.97 -3.53
CA VAL A 116 7.49 -7.34 -3.83
C VAL A 116 8.41 -8.01 -4.84
N LYS A 117 8.78 -7.30 -5.92
CA LYS A 117 9.68 -7.82 -6.96
C LYS A 117 11.07 -8.13 -6.41
N GLU A 118 11.64 -7.25 -5.59
CA GLU A 118 12.93 -7.47 -4.95
C GLU A 118 12.88 -8.62 -3.94
N THR A 119 11.79 -8.74 -3.17
CA THR A 119 11.56 -9.88 -2.27
C THR A 119 11.55 -11.19 -3.07
N ALA A 120 10.77 -11.26 -4.15
CA ALA A 120 10.69 -12.44 -5.01
C ALA A 120 12.07 -12.82 -5.61
N ARG A 121 12.85 -11.83 -6.05
CA ARG A 121 14.24 -12.07 -6.52
C ARG A 121 15.09 -12.69 -5.41
N ARG A 122 15.06 -12.12 -4.20
CA ARG A 122 15.87 -12.61 -3.09
C ARG A 122 15.55 -14.06 -2.73
N PHE A 123 14.27 -14.40 -2.62
CA PHE A 123 13.85 -15.79 -2.38
C PHE A 123 14.27 -16.71 -3.55
N LYS A 124 14.17 -16.25 -4.80
CA LYS A 124 14.60 -17.04 -5.96
C LYS A 124 16.12 -17.25 -6.05
N GLU A 125 16.92 -16.32 -5.54
CA GLU A 125 18.39 -16.34 -5.66
C GLU A 125 19.11 -16.86 -4.40
N ASN A 126 18.40 -17.00 -3.28
CA ASN A 126 18.97 -17.43 -2.00
C ASN A 126 18.13 -18.54 -1.38
N THR A 127 18.78 -19.51 -0.76
CA THR A 127 18.10 -20.60 -0.03
C THR A 127 17.53 -20.14 1.30
N GLU A 128 18.11 -19.10 1.88
CA GLU A 128 17.71 -18.54 3.17
C GLU A 128 17.73 -17.00 3.14
N ILE A 129 16.73 -16.40 3.77
CA ILE A 129 16.59 -14.96 3.95
C ILE A 129 16.62 -14.65 5.44
N ILE A 130 17.65 -13.91 5.86
CA ILE A 130 17.88 -13.58 7.26
C ILE A 130 17.53 -12.11 7.51
N SER A 131 16.72 -11.84 8.53
CA SER A 131 16.39 -10.48 8.99
C SER A 131 16.07 -10.47 10.48
N THR A 132 16.03 -9.30 11.11
CA THR A 132 15.62 -9.14 12.50
C THR A 132 14.23 -9.74 12.72
N ALA A 133 14.11 -10.60 13.73
CA ALA A 133 12.85 -11.27 14.06
C ALA A 133 11.84 -10.28 14.64
N THR A 134 10.74 -10.10 13.92
CA THR A 134 9.55 -9.40 14.40
C THR A 134 8.69 -10.33 15.26
N GLN A 135 7.73 -9.76 16.00
CA GLN A 135 6.75 -10.57 16.74
C GLN A 135 5.96 -11.49 15.81
N LEU A 136 5.61 -11.01 14.61
CA LEU A 136 4.92 -11.81 13.61
C LEU A 136 5.75 -13.03 13.17
N ASP A 137 7.07 -12.86 12.99
CA ASP A 137 7.94 -13.98 12.61
C ASP A 137 8.01 -15.02 13.72
N ARG A 138 8.06 -14.58 14.99
CA ARG A 138 8.04 -15.47 16.16
C ARG A 138 6.72 -16.25 16.20
N ASP A 139 5.60 -15.58 16.06
CA ASP A 139 4.27 -16.20 16.07
C ASP A 139 4.10 -17.20 14.91
N LEU A 140 4.64 -16.88 13.73
CA LEU A 140 4.57 -17.75 12.57
C LEU A 140 5.53 -18.93 12.66
N SER A 141 6.71 -18.76 13.26
CA SER A 141 7.72 -19.83 13.40
C SER A 141 7.21 -21.04 14.19
N VAL A 142 6.24 -20.85 15.09
CA VAL A 142 5.57 -21.94 15.82
C VAL A 142 4.73 -22.83 14.88
N LYS A 143 4.26 -22.28 13.76
CA LYS A 143 3.29 -22.92 12.86
C LYS A 143 3.84 -23.22 11.45
N LYS A 144 4.98 -22.65 11.09
CA LYS A 144 5.52 -22.63 9.73
C LYS A 144 6.95 -23.14 9.73
N ASP A 145 7.15 -24.35 9.21
CA ASP A 145 8.44 -25.05 9.22
C ASP A 145 9.54 -24.34 8.41
N TYR A 146 9.16 -23.48 7.46
CA TYR A 146 10.08 -22.67 6.67
C TYR A 146 10.59 -21.42 7.40
N ILE A 147 10.17 -21.18 8.64
CA ILE A 147 10.61 -20.03 9.45
C ILE A 147 11.29 -20.55 10.72
N THR A 148 12.54 -20.17 10.92
CA THR A 148 13.29 -20.47 12.15
C THR A 148 13.69 -19.18 12.85
N ILE A 149 13.66 -19.17 14.17
CA ILE A 149 14.12 -18.05 15.00
C ILE A 149 15.43 -18.45 15.67
N ASP A 150 16.48 -17.66 15.43
CA ASP A 150 17.79 -17.80 16.05
C ASP A 150 18.14 -16.49 16.77
N GLY A 151 17.95 -16.47 18.09
CA GLY A 151 18.11 -15.28 18.92
C GLY A 151 17.20 -14.11 18.49
N ASP A 152 17.83 -13.06 17.96
CA ASP A 152 17.20 -11.85 17.44
C ASP A 152 16.89 -11.91 15.94
N LYS A 153 17.24 -13.01 15.26
CA LYS A 153 17.05 -13.18 13.81
C LYS A 153 15.93 -14.15 13.49
N SER A 154 15.29 -13.88 12.35
CA SER A 154 14.38 -14.76 11.65
C SER A 154 15.07 -15.24 10.37
N ILE A 155 14.94 -16.54 10.10
CA ILE A 155 15.50 -17.21 8.93
C ILE A 155 14.33 -17.82 8.16
N PHE A 156 14.06 -17.29 6.98
CA PHE A 156 13.06 -17.82 6.06
C PHE A 156 13.74 -18.68 5.00
N LYS A 157 13.32 -19.93 4.87
CA LYS A 157 13.81 -20.87 3.86
C LYS A 157 12.94 -20.80 2.61
N ASN A 158 13.57 -20.74 1.44
CA ASN A 158 12.89 -20.80 0.13
C ASN A 158 12.64 -22.23 -0.33
#